data_AF-A0A017HLE0-F1
#
_entry.id   AF-A0A017HLE0-F1
#
_cell.length_a   1.000
_cell.length_b   1.000
_cell.length_c   1.000
_cell.angle_alpha   90.00
_cell.angle_beta   90.00
_cell.angle_gamma   90.00
#
_symmetry.space_group_name_H-M   'P 1'
#
loop_
_entity.id
_entity.type
_entity.pdbx_description
1 polymer ?
#
loop_
_entity_poly.entity_id
_entity_poly.type
_entity_poly.pdbx_seq_one_letter_code
_entity_poly.pdbx_strand_id
1 'polypeptide(L)'
;MDDCGLTWLHVFPFSPRKGTPAAKMPQVAGPLIRERAARLRAAGEEATRRHLDAQVGRRHLVLMESATLGRTEQFAEVLFGTGQPLGALVEAEIAGRDGERLRAA
;
A
#
# COMPACT_ATOMS: atom_id res chain seq x y z
N MET A 1 6.59 8.34 11.82
CA MET A 1 5.78 7.77 10.72
C MET A 1 4.31 7.87 11.07
N ASP A 2 3.96 7.45 12.29
CA ASP A 2 2.58 7.48 12.77
C ASP A 2 1.95 8.88 12.73
N ASP A 3 2.72 9.93 13.03
CA ASP A 3 2.24 11.32 12.98
C ASP A 3 1.80 11.78 11.58
N CYS A 4 2.30 11.14 10.51
CA CYS A 4 2.01 11.52 9.13
C CYS A 4 0.88 10.69 8.50
N GLY A 5 0.41 9.62 9.15
CA GLY A 5 -0.67 8.77 8.62
C GLY A 5 -0.35 8.09 7.28
N LEU A 6 0.91 7.66 7.06
CA LEU A 6 1.32 7.03 5.81
C LEU A 6 0.78 5.60 5.68
N THR A 7 0.17 5.28 4.52
CA THR A 7 -0.41 3.95 4.25
C THR A 7 0.55 3.03 3.49
N TRP A 8 0.91 3.37 2.25
CA TRP A 8 1.78 2.53 1.41
C TRP A 8 3.24 2.97 1.51
N LEU A 9 4.08 2.17 2.16
CA LEU A 9 5.49 2.49 2.35
C LEU A 9 6.40 1.71 1.40
N HIS A 10 7.26 2.46 0.71
CA HIS A 10 8.35 1.89 -0.08
C HIS A 10 9.69 2.14 0.62
N VAL A 11 10.22 1.09 1.26
CA VAL A 11 11.44 1.19 2.08
C VAL A 11 12.58 0.39 1.44
N PHE A 12 13.67 1.07 1.10
CA PHE A 12 14.87 0.47 0.52
C PHE A 12 16.09 0.70 1.43
N PRO A 13 16.94 -0.32 1.66
CA PRO A 13 18.22 -0.14 2.34
C PRO A 13 19.10 0.80 1.55
N PHE A 14 19.88 1.63 2.24
CA PHE A 14 20.86 2.48 1.57
C PHE A 14 21.90 1.61 0.83
N SER A 15 22.18 1.99 -0.42
CA SER A 15 23.16 1.33 -1.28
C SER A 15 24.19 2.38 -1.71
N PRO A 16 25.39 2.43 -1.11
CA PRO A 16 26.40 3.42 -1.50
C PRO A 16 26.79 3.21 -2.96
N ARG A 17 26.66 4.27 -3.76
CA ARG A 17 27.08 4.28 -5.17
C ARG A 17 28.37 5.09 -5.31
N LYS A 18 29.38 4.53 -5.99
CA LYS A 18 30.67 5.18 -6.21
C LYS A 18 30.48 6.57 -6.81
N GLY A 19 31.21 7.56 -6.29
CA GLY A 19 31.15 8.95 -6.76
C GLY A 19 30.08 9.81 -6.09
N THR A 20 29.12 9.23 -5.38
CA THR A 20 28.13 10.02 -4.63
C THR A 20 28.72 10.64 -3.36
N PRO A 21 28.29 11.84 -2.94
CA PRO A 21 28.70 12.41 -1.66
C PRO A 21 28.38 11.49 -0.47
N ALA A 22 27.20 10.84 -0.49
CA ALA A 22 26.77 9.92 0.57
C ALA A 22 27.69 8.70 0.73
N ALA A 23 28.35 8.24 -0.35
CA ALA A 23 29.34 7.15 -0.27
C ALA A 23 30.64 7.56 0.44
N LYS A 24 30.91 8.86 0.62
CA LYS A 24 32.09 9.37 1.34
C LYS A 24 31.83 9.57 2.84
N MET A 25 30.56 9.53 3.26
CA MET A 25 30.19 9.71 4.67
C MET A 25 30.50 8.43 5.48
N PRO A 26 30.66 8.54 6.82
CA PRO A 26 30.75 7.35 7.67
C PRO A 26 29.54 6.44 7.48
N GLN A 27 29.78 5.17 7.16
CA GLN A 27 28.73 4.23 6.84
C GLN A 27 28.17 3.55 8.11
N VAL A 28 26.86 3.32 8.10
CA VAL A 28 26.21 2.48 9.12
C VAL A 28 26.44 1.01 8.77
N ALA A 29 26.60 0.16 9.79
CA ALA A 29 26.80 -1.27 9.57
C ALA A 29 25.64 -1.90 8.80
N GLY A 30 25.96 -2.69 7.77
CA GLY A 30 24.97 -3.33 6.88
C GLY A 30 23.86 -4.10 7.61
N PRO A 31 24.16 -4.93 8.63
CA PRO A 31 23.13 -5.61 9.42
C PRO A 31 22.12 -4.65 10.06
N LEU A 32 22.60 -3.54 10.64
CA LEU A 32 21.74 -2.54 11.28
C LEU A 32 20.86 -1.81 10.25
N ILE A 33 21.37 -1.53 9.04
CA ILE A 33 20.56 -0.97 7.95
C ILE A 33 19.43 -1.93 7.58
N ARG A 34 19.73 -3.24 7.44
CA ARG A 34 18.74 -4.26 7.08
C ARG A 34 17.67 -4.41 8.15
N GLU A 35 18.06 -4.45 9.43
CA GLU A 35 17.14 -4.54 10.56
C GLU A 35 16.18 -3.34 10.60
N ARG A 36 16.71 -2.11 10.46
CA ARG A 36 15.88 -0.89 10.45
C ARG A 36 14.91 -0.87 9.28
N ALA A 37 15.36 -1.26 8.07
CA ALA A 37 14.49 -1.35 6.92
C ALA A 37 13.37 -2.38 7.12
N ALA A 38 13.68 -3.54 7.71
CA ALA A 38 12.69 -4.56 8.02
C ALA A 38 11.63 -4.05 9.01
N ARG A 39 12.05 -3.37 10.09
CA ARG A 39 11.15 -2.76 11.06
C ARG A 39 10.20 -1.74 10.43
N LEU A 40 10.70 -0.89 9.54
CA LEU A 40 9.89 0.11 8.83
C LEU A 40 8.89 -0.54 7.86
N ARG A 41 9.27 -1.63 7.18
CA ARG A 41 8.33 -2.36 6.32
C ARG A 41 7.21 -3.00 7.13
N ALA A 42 7.55 -3.65 8.24
CA ALA A 42 6.54 -4.24 9.13
C ALA A 42 5.55 -3.18 9.66
N ALA A 43 6.04 -1.99 10.00
CA ALA A 43 5.19 -0.86 10.38
C ALA A 43 4.29 -0.38 9.21
N GLY A 44 4.82 -0.38 7.98
CA GLY A 44 4.05 -0.09 6.77
C GLY A 44 2.96 -1.11 6.49
N GLU A 45 3.25 -2.41 6.62
CA GLU A 45 2.27 -3.49 6.49
C GLU A 45 1.11 -3.32 7.49
N GLU A 46 1.42 -2.96 8.74
CA GLU A 46 0.41 -2.67 9.75
C GLU A 46 -0.41 -1.42 9.42
N ALA A 47 0.21 -0.37 8.87
CA ALA A 47 -0.51 0.81 8.42
C ALA A 47 -1.46 0.49 7.25
N THR A 48 -1.02 -0.29 6.26
CA THR A 48 -1.87 -0.79 5.17
C THR A 48 -3.04 -1.61 5.70
N ARG A 49 -2.81 -2.55 6.63
CA ARG A 49 -3.89 -3.35 7.23
C ARG A 49 -4.93 -2.47 7.91
N ARG A 50 -4.50 -1.55 8.79
CA ARG A 50 -5.40 -0.61 9.46
C ARG A 50 -6.18 0.25 8.47
N HIS A 51 -5.54 0.71 7.40
CA HIS A 51 -6.20 1.48 6.36
C HIS A 51 -7.29 0.66 5.65
N LEU A 52 -6.99 -0.58 5.25
CA LEU A 52 -7.96 -1.45 4.57
C LEU A 52 -9.11 -1.85 5.49
N ASP A 53 -8.83 -2.18 6.75
CA ASP A 53 -9.85 -2.50 7.76
C ASP A 53 -10.80 -1.31 7.97
N ALA A 54 -10.28 -0.09 7.96
CA ALA A 54 -11.09 1.13 8.09
C ALA A 54 -12.01 1.40 6.89
N GLN A 55 -11.83 0.74 5.74
CA GLN A 55 -12.70 0.92 4.58
C GLN A 55 -13.95 0.02 4.61
N VAL A 56 -13.98 -1.01 5.46
CA VAL A 56 -15.14 -1.92 5.55
C VAL A 56 -16.39 -1.15 6.00
N GLY A 57 -17.50 -1.36 5.28
CA GLY A 57 -18.76 -0.64 5.45
C GLY A 57 -18.79 0.77 4.85
N ARG A 58 -17.70 1.22 4.20
CA ARG A 58 -17.68 2.50 3.47
C ARG A 58 -18.02 2.31 2.00
N ARG A 59 -18.57 3.35 1.40
CA ARG A 59 -18.79 3.46 -0.04
C ARG A 59 -17.63 4.20 -0.68
N HIS A 60 -17.14 3.67 -1.80
CA HIS A 60 -16.10 4.28 -2.61
C HIS A 60 -16.53 4.35 -4.07
N LEU A 61 -16.02 5.36 -4.76
CA LEU A 61 -15.97 5.36 -6.21
C LEU A 61 -14.74 4.56 -6.65
N VAL A 62 -14.94 3.52 -7.45
CA VAL A 62 -13.90 2.58 -7.85
C VAL A 62 -13.69 2.65 -9.36
N LEU A 63 -12.46 2.96 -9.76
CA LEU A 63 -12.05 2.89 -11.16
C LEU A 63 -11.72 1.45 -11.54
N MET A 64 -12.45 0.89 -12.49
CA MET A 64 -12.23 -0.49 -12.95
C MET A 64 -11.04 -0.58 -13.90
N GLU A 65 -10.06 -1.42 -13.55
CA GLU A 65 -8.85 -1.68 -14.34
C GLU A 65 -8.85 -3.06 -15.03
N SER A 66 -9.78 -3.94 -14.62
CA SER A 66 -10.15 -5.17 -15.31
C SER A 66 -11.62 -5.48 -15.04
N ALA A 67 -12.13 -6.60 -15.56
CA ALA A 67 -13.52 -7.01 -15.32
C ALA A 67 -13.87 -7.19 -13.84
N THR A 68 -12.92 -7.59 -12.99
CA THR A 68 -13.19 -7.94 -11.57
C THR A 68 -12.28 -7.23 -10.58
N LEU A 69 -11.41 -6.33 -11.04
CA LEU A 69 -10.48 -5.59 -10.20
C LEU A 69 -10.51 -4.10 -10.57
N GLY A 70 -10.68 -3.26 -9.56
CA GLY A 70 -10.55 -1.82 -9.67
C GLY A 70 -9.78 -1.24 -8.49
N ARG A 71 -9.64 0.09 -8.46
CA ARG A 71 -9.02 0.82 -7.36
C ARG A 71 -9.89 1.97 -6.88
N THR A 72 -9.96 2.15 -5.57
CA THR A 72 -10.54 3.36 -4.95
C THR A 72 -9.71 4.59 -5.32
N GLU A 73 -10.22 5.79 -5.06
CA GLU A 73 -9.45 7.05 -5.15
C GLU A 73 -8.17 7.05 -4.30
N GLN A 74 -8.15 6.27 -3.21
CA GLN A 74 -6.98 6.07 -2.36
C GLN A 74 -6.04 4.97 -2.86
N PHE A 75 -6.25 4.43 -4.06
CA PHE A 75 -5.47 3.32 -4.66
C PHE A 75 -5.60 1.94 -4.00
N ALA A 76 -6.46 1.78 -2.99
CA ALA A 76 -6.79 0.44 -2.48
C ALA A 76 -7.45 -0.40 -3.59
N GLU A 77 -6.95 -1.61 -3.80
CA GLU A 77 -7.51 -2.56 -4.75
C GLU A 77 -8.84 -3.11 -4.25
N VAL A 78 -9.83 -3.20 -5.14
CA VAL A 78 -11.18 -3.71 -4.84
C VAL A 78 -11.52 -4.83 -5.82
N LEU A 79 -11.84 -6.00 -5.28
CA LEU A 79 -12.34 -7.15 -6.02
C LEU A 79 -13.87 -7.12 -6.10
N PHE A 80 -14.40 -7.36 -7.29
CA PHE A 80 -15.85 -7.51 -7.52
C PHE A 80 -16.19 -8.98 -7.79
N GLY A 81 -17.31 -9.44 -7.23
CA GLY A 81 -17.82 -10.80 -7.47
C GLY A 81 -18.44 -10.99 -8.87
N THR A 82 -18.84 -9.90 -9.52
CA THR A 82 -19.41 -9.87 -10.86
C THR A 82 -18.64 -8.91 -11.75
N GLY A 83 -18.62 -9.21 -13.05
CA GLY A 83 -17.90 -8.40 -14.03
C GLY A 83 -18.46 -6.96 -14.12
N GLN A 84 -17.57 -5.98 -14.07
CA GLN A 84 -17.87 -4.56 -14.29
C GLN A 84 -17.26 -4.08 -15.60
N PRO A 85 -17.79 -3.01 -16.23
CA PRO A 85 -17.20 -2.42 -17.42
C PRO A 85 -15.80 -1.86 -17.15
N LEU A 86 -14.82 -2.24 -17.98
CA LEU A 86 -13.45 -1.72 -17.91
C LEU A 86 -13.44 -0.19 -18.12
N GLY A 87 -12.66 0.53 -17.30
CA GLY A 87 -12.51 1.99 -17.37
C GLY A 87 -13.68 2.78 -16.76
N ALA A 88 -14.73 2.11 -16.27
CA ALA A 88 -15.83 2.77 -15.61
C ALA A 88 -15.50 3.13 -14.15
N LEU A 89 -16.16 4.18 -13.65
CA LEU A 89 -16.23 4.50 -12.23
C LEU A 89 -17.50 3.87 -11.67
N VAL A 90 -17.33 2.89 -10.78
CA VAL A 90 -18.42 2.13 -10.15
C VAL A 90 -18.47 2.49 -8.67
N GLU A 91 -19.63 2.89 -8.18
CA GLU A 91 -19.81 3.09 -6.74
C GLU A 91 -20.06 1.75 -6.06
N ALA A 92 -19.27 1.42 -5.04
CA ALA A 92 -19.35 0.15 -4.33
C ALA A 92 -19.19 0.33 -2.83
N GLU A 93 -19.99 -0.41 -2.05
CA GLU A 93 -19.76 -0.58 -0.62
C GLU A 93 -18.77 -1.72 -0.39
N ILE A 94 -17.85 -1.53 0.56
CA ILE A 94 -16.84 -2.53 0.89
C ILE A 94 -17.38 -3.50 1.95
N ALA A 95 -17.61 -4.75 1.55
CA ALA A 95 -18.11 -5.80 2.44
C ALA A 95 -17.02 -6.39 3.35
N GLY A 96 -15.75 -6.26 2.98
CA GLY A 96 -14.63 -6.82 3.71
C GLY A 96 -13.32 -6.74 2.94
N ARG A 97 -12.35 -7.57 3.34
CA ARG A 97 -11.06 -7.69 2.64
C ARG A 97 -10.59 -9.14 2.50
N ASP A 98 -9.75 -9.35 1.49
CA ASP A 98 -9.04 -10.58 1.18
C ASP A 98 -7.53 -10.29 1.15
N GLY A 99 -6.85 -10.58 2.25
CA GLY A 99 -5.45 -10.20 2.42
C GLY A 99 -5.27 -8.68 2.33
N GLU A 100 -4.63 -8.23 1.24
CA GLU A 100 -4.31 -6.84 0.94
C GLU A 100 -5.32 -6.14 0.00
N ARG A 101 -6.41 -6.82 -0.37
CA ARG A 101 -7.43 -6.29 -1.29
C ARG A 101 -8.77 -6.16 -0.59
N LEU A 102 -9.55 -5.15 -0.94
CA LEU A 102 -10.94 -5.01 -0.51
C LEU A 102 -11.86 -5.87 -1.36
N ARG A 103 -13.05 -6.20 -0.84
CA ARG A 103 -14.14 -6.85 -1.57
C ARG A 103 -15.35 -5.93 -1.62
N ALA A 104 -15.86 -5.69 -2.82
CA ALA A 104 -17.16 -5.05 -3.01
C ALA A 104 -18.27 -6.00 -2.53
N ALA A 105 -19.35 -5.40 -2.01
CA ALA A 105 -20.58 -6.10 -1.65
C ALA A 105 -21.32 -6.67 -2.86
#